data_AF-A0A7Y3D165-F1
#
_entry.id   AF-A0A7Y3D165-F1
#
_cell.length_a   1.000
_cell.length_b   1.000
_cell.length_c   1.000
_cell.angle_alpha   90.00
_cell.angle_beta   90.00
_cell.angle_gamma   90.00
#
_symmetry.space_group_name_H-M   'P 1'
#
loop_
_entity.id
_entity.type
_entity.pdbx_description
1 polymer ?
#
loop_
_entity_poly.entity_id
_entity_poly.type
_entity_poly.pdbx_seq_one_letter_code
_entity_poly.pdbx_strand_id
1 'polypeptide(L)'
;MKLLRKISFPFIPAYYTMSWLRNKLYDLGFIESRKFDVPIICVGNLSVGGTGKTPMVEYIVDLLKSEFRTATLSRGYKRKTKGFIKADDHAS
;
A
#
# COMPACT_ATOMS: atom_id res chain seq x y z
N MET A 1 23.35 -4.06 13.67
CA MET A 1 22.55 -2.98 13.04
C MET A 1 23.38 -1.82 12.49
N LYS A 2 24.34 -1.25 13.23
CA LYS A 2 25.17 -0.12 12.76
C LYS A 2 25.99 -0.44 11.49
N LEU A 3 26.52 -1.66 11.36
CA LEU A 3 27.30 -2.10 10.19
C LEU A 3 26.44 -2.21 8.93
N LEU A 4 25.28 -2.88 9.01
CA LEU A 4 24.32 -2.99 7.89
C LEU A 4 23.90 -1.60 7.37
N ARG A 5 23.62 -0.65 8.26
CA ARG A 5 23.26 0.72 7.86
C ARG A 5 24.37 1.42 7.08
N LYS A 6 25.64 1.20 7.44
CA LYS A 6 26.79 1.77 6.72
C LYS A 6 26.95 1.16 5.33
N ILE A 7 26.77 -0.17 5.22
CA ILE A 7 26.84 -0.88 3.93
C ILE A 7 25.67 -0.50 3.01
N SER A 8 24.48 -0.29 3.56
CA SER A 8 23.30 0.12 2.79
C SER A 8 23.28 1.60 2.41
N PHE A 9 24.10 2.44 3.06
CA PHE A 9 24.15 3.88 2.83
C PHE A 9 24.30 4.30 1.36
N PRO A 10 25.23 3.73 0.54
CA PRO A 10 25.36 4.09 -0.86
C PRO A 10 24.11 3.81 -1.71
N PHE A 11 23.19 2.93 -1.28
CA PHE A 11 21.96 2.65 -2.01
C PHE A 11 20.85 3.68 -1.74
N ILE A 12 20.98 4.48 -0.68
CA ILE A 12 19.93 5.44 -0.26
C ILE A 12 19.73 6.54 -1.32
N PRO A 13 20.76 7.21 -1.85
CA PRO A 13 20.57 8.27 -2.85
C PRO A 13 19.88 7.74 -4.11
N ALA A 14 20.27 6.56 -4.58
CA ALA A 14 19.64 5.93 -5.74
C ALA A 14 18.16 5.63 -5.49
N TYR A 15 17.82 4.99 -4.36
CA TYR A 15 16.44 4.72 -3.99
C TYR A 15 15.60 5.99 -3.81
N TYR A 16 16.17 7.02 -3.20
CA TYR A 16 15.53 8.31 -3.00
C TYR A 16 15.23 8.99 -4.33
N THR A 17 16.23 9.10 -5.22
CA THR A 17 16.07 9.72 -6.54
C THR A 17 15.02 8.99 -7.37
N MET A 18 15.02 7.66 -7.36
CA MET A 18 14.00 6.86 -8.05
C MET A 18 12.58 7.11 -7.51
N SER A 19 12.42 7.14 -6.18
CA SER A 19 11.13 7.37 -5.54
C SER A 19 10.64 8.80 -5.78
N TRP A 20 11.54 9.78 -5.66
CA TRP A 20 11.26 11.19 -5.94
C TRP A 20 10.83 11.40 -7.39
N LEU A 21 11.59 10.86 -8.35
CA LEU A 21 11.27 10.98 -9.77
C LEU A 21 9.91 10.35 -10.08
N ARG A 22 9.66 9.13 -9.58
CA ARG A 22 8.35 8.47 -9.74
C ARG A 22 7.21 9.35 -9.23
N ASN A 23 7.33 9.90 -8.02
CA ASN A 23 6.29 10.74 -7.45
C ASN A 23 6.08 12.02 -8.27
N LYS A 24 7.16 12.67 -8.73
CA LYS A 24 7.08 13.82 -9.62
C LYS A 24 6.37 13.52 -10.93
N LEU A 25 6.59 12.34 -11.52
CA LEU A 25 5.89 11.93 -12.73
C LEU A 25 4.38 11.73 -12.51
N TYR A 26 3.95 11.28 -11.33
CA TYR A 26 2.53 11.26 -10.96
C TYR A 26 1.97 12.68 -10.75
N ASP A 27 2.69 13.53 -10.00
CA ASP A 27 2.26 14.91 -9.71
C ASP A 27 2.11 15.74 -10.99
N LEU A 28 2.98 15.52 -11.98
CA LEU A 28 2.96 16.19 -13.29
C LEU A 28 1.96 15.55 -14.27
N GLY A 29 1.31 14.44 -13.91
CA GLY A 29 0.34 13.76 -14.77
C GLY A 29 0.95 12.94 -15.91
N PHE A 30 2.27 12.70 -15.92
CA PHE A 30 2.91 11.82 -16.91
C PHE A 30 2.54 10.35 -16.72
N ILE A 31 2.23 9.93 -15.49
CA ILE A 31 1.74 8.58 -15.19
C ILE A 31 0.23 8.65 -14.93
N GLU A 32 -0.54 7.86 -15.67
CA GLU A 32 -2.00 7.81 -15.51
C GLU A 32 -2.42 7.34 -14.11
N SER A 33 -3.38 8.06 -13.53
CA SER A 33 -4.06 7.69 -12.28
C SER A 33 -5.49 7.26 -12.58
N ARG A 34 -5.93 6.14 -12.01
CA ARG A 34 -7.27 5.61 -12.23
C ARG A 34 -8.22 6.15 -11.16
N LYS A 35 -9.38 6.64 -11.59
CA LYS A 35 -10.49 7.05 -10.74
C LYS A 35 -11.60 6.01 -10.82
N PHE A 36 -12.35 5.89 -9.73
CA PHE A 36 -13.49 4.98 -9.62
C PHE A 36 -14.69 5.78 -9.12
N ASP A 37 -15.89 5.33 -9.45
CA ASP A 37 -17.15 6.01 -9.07
C ASP A 37 -17.55 5.75 -7.61
N VAL A 38 -16.74 4.98 -6.86
CA VAL A 38 -16.94 4.68 -5.45
C VAL A 38 -15.92 5.44 -4.59
N PRO A 39 -16.29 5.89 -3.37
CA PRO A 39 -15.33 6.47 -2.43
C PRO A 39 -14.25 5.46 -2.05
N ILE A 40 -12.99 5.90 -2.06
CA ILE A 40 -11.82 5.06 -1.73
C ILE A 40 -11.03 5.71 -0.59
N ILE A 41 -10.76 4.93 0.45
CA ILE A 41 -9.88 5.30 1.56
C ILE A 41 -8.58 4.49 1.44
N CYS A 42 -7.47 5.18 1.18
CA CYS A 42 -6.14 4.56 1.11
C CYS A 42 -5.44 4.61 2.48
N VAL A 43 -5.23 3.45 3.12
CA VAL A 43 -4.47 3.35 4.38
C VAL A 43 -3.05 2.90 4.09
N GLY A 44 -2.07 3.78 4.34
CA GLY A 44 -0.66 3.56 4.05
C GLY A 44 0.25 4.15 5.12
N ASN A 45 1.57 3.96 4.95
CA ASN A 45 2.57 4.53 5.84
C ASN A 45 3.92 4.68 5.11
N LEU A 46 4.85 5.46 5.69
CA LEU A 46 6.16 5.74 5.09
C LEU A 46 7.26 4.73 5.45
N SER A 47 7.04 3.92 6.49
CA SER A 47 8.05 3.01 7.05
C SER A 47 7.76 1.55 6.68
N VAL A 48 8.80 0.72 6.57
CA VAL A 48 8.59 -0.74 6.48
C VAL A 48 8.39 -1.33 7.87
N GLY A 49 7.62 -2.44 7.95
CA GLY A 49 7.38 -3.17 9.21
C GLY A 49 5.94 -3.09 9.74
N GLY A 50 5.76 -3.52 10.98
CA GLY A 50 4.48 -3.52 11.69
C GLY A 50 4.10 -2.13 12.16
N THR A 51 3.40 -1.38 11.31
CA THR A 51 3.10 0.05 11.54
C THR A 51 1.62 0.30 11.83
N GLY A 52 0.91 -0.68 12.38
CA GLY A 52 -0.49 -0.54 12.77
C GLY A 52 -1.51 -0.41 11.62
N LYS A 53 -1.11 -0.66 10.36
CA LYS A 53 -2.03 -0.54 9.21
C LYS A 53 -3.23 -1.47 9.32
N THR A 54 -3.04 -2.72 9.76
CA THR A 54 -4.13 -3.70 9.88
C THR A 54 -5.16 -3.29 10.95
N PRO A 55 -4.77 -2.99 12.21
CA PRO A 55 -5.71 -2.46 13.19
C PRO A 55 -6.40 -1.16 12.74
N MET A 56 -5.70 -0.29 12.02
CA MET A 56 -6.29 0.95 11.51
C MET A 56 -7.36 0.68 10.44
N VAL A 57 -7.12 -0.29 9.55
CA VAL A 57 -8.12 -0.70 8.54
C VAL A 57 -9.34 -1.32 9.21
N GLU A 58 -9.15 -2.21 10.19
CA GLU A 58 -10.24 -2.81 10.96
C GLU A 58 -11.09 -1.74 11.64
N TYR A 59 -10.45 -0.77 12.30
CA TYR A 59 -11.12 0.35 12.93
C TYR A 59 -11.95 1.19 11.95
N ILE A 60 -11.40 1.53 10.78
CA ILE A 60 -12.14 2.30 9.75
C ILE A 60 -13.35 1.49 9.24
N VAL A 61 -13.17 0.19 9.00
CA VAL A 61 -14.27 -0.68 8.55
C VAL A 61 -15.37 -0.74 9.61
N ASP A 62 -15.01 -0.91 10.88
CA ASP A 62 -15.98 -0.96 11.98
C ASP A 62 -16.75 0.34 12.14
N LEU A 63 -16.10 1.49 11.91
CA LEU A 63 -16.74 2.80 11.95
C LEU A 63 -17.74 3.01 10.81
N LEU A 64 -17.49 2.44 9.62
CA LEU A 64 -18.26 2.74 8.41
C LEU A 64 -19.25 1.65 8.01
N LYS A 65 -19.10 0.42 8.50
CA LYS A 65 -19.92 -0.73 8.07
C LYS A 65 -21.40 -0.62 8.40
N SER A 66 -21.78 0.24 9.36
CA SER A 66 -23.19 0.49 9.70
C SER A 66 -23.91 1.36 8.68
N GLU A 67 -23.17 2.22 7.98
CA GLU A 67 -23.74 3.20 7.04
C GLU A 67 -23.42 2.84 5.57
N PHE A 68 -22.32 2.12 5.33
CA PHE A 68 -21.82 1.82 3.99
C PHE A 68 -21.54 0.33 3.81
N ARG A 69 -21.74 -0.16 2.57
CA ARG A 69 -21.24 -1.48 2.15
C ARG A 69 -19.74 -1.40 1.92
N THR A 70 -18.96 -1.69 2.95
CA THR A 70 -17.50 -1.62 2.91
C THR A 70 -16.88 -2.85 2.23
N ALA A 71 -15.78 -2.66 1.51
CA ALA A 71 -14.90 -3.73 1.04
C ALA A 71 -13.44 -3.32 1.26
N THR A 72 -12.58 -4.27 1.63
CA THR A 72 -11.15 -4.04 1.79
C THR A 72 -10.38 -4.67 0.63
N LEU A 73 -9.37 -3.96 0.14
CA LEU A 73 -8.45 -4.46 -0.89
C LEU A 73 -7.05 -4.57 -0.28
N SER A 74 -6.47 -5.77 -0.33
CA SER A 74 -5.09 -6.00 0.11
C SER A 74 -4.22 -6.41 -1.07
N ARG A 75 -2.90 -6.17 -0.94
CA ARG A 75 -1.92 -6.58 -1.96
C ARG A 75 -1.75 -8.11 -2.04
N GLY A 76 -2.10 -8.86 -0.99
CA GLY A 76 -1.81 -10.29 -0.90
C GLY A 76 -0.30 -10.61 -0.92
N TYR A 77 0.50 -9.83 -0.19
CA TYR A 77 1.96 -10.01 -0.15
C TYR A 77 2.33 -11.43 0.29
N LYS A 78 3.26 -12.07 -0.43
CA LYS A 78 3.70 -13.48 -0.29
C LYS A 78 2.68 -14.57 -0.65
N ARG A 79 1.53 -14.27 -1.27
CA ARG A 79 0.67 -15.34 -1.79
C ARG A 79 1.35 -16.10 -2.94
N LYS A 80 1.00 -17.37 -3.12
CA LYS A 80 1.50 -18.20 -4.24
C LYS A 80 0.69 -17.99 -5.52
N THR A 81 -0.58 -17.61 -5.41
CA THR A 81 -1.48 -17.34 -6.52
C THR A 81 -1.25 -15.97 -7.18
N LYS A 82 -1.64 -15.83 -8.45
CA LYS A 82 -1.44 -14.61 -9.26
C LYS A 82 -2.79 -14.02 -9.67
N GLY A 83 -2.79 -12.72 -9.97
CA GLY A 83 -4.00 -12.01 -10.40
C GLY A 83 -4.90 -11.55 -9.24
N PHE A 84 -6.11 -11.12 -9.60
CA PHE A 84 -7.16 -10.76 -8.66
C PHE A 84 -7.77 -12.03 -8.05
N ILE A 85 -7.93 -12.05 -6.74
CA ILE A 85 -8.59 -13.11 -6.00
C ILE A 85 -9.54 -12.45 -5.02
N LYS A 86 -10.81 -12.86 -5.05
CA LYS A 86 -11.76 -12.51 -4.01
C LYS A 86 -11.41 -13.33 -2.77
N ALA A 87 -11.22 -12.67 -1.64
CA ALA A 87 -10.96 -13.35 -0.38
C ALA A 87 -12.27 -13.95 0.15
N ASP A 88 -12.58 -15.17 -0.31
CA ASP A 88 -13.64 -16.02 0.21
C ASP A 88 -13.05 -17.35 0.72
N ASP A 89 -13.91 -18.25 1.17
CA ASP A 89 -13.49 -19.53 1.77
C ASP A 89 -12.75 -20.46 0.79
N HIS A 90 -12.71 -20.11 -0.51
CA HIS A 90 -12.02 -20.88 -1.55
C HIS A 90 -10.70 -20.21 -1.99
N ALA A 91 -10.33 -19.07 -1.41
CA ALA A 91 -9.11 -18.36 -1.73
C ALA A 91 -7.87 -19.08 -1.16
N SER A 92 -7.05 -19.66 -2.04
CA SER A 92 -5.75 -20.29 -1.71
C SER A 92 -4.57 -19.62 -2.44
#